data_AF-A0A2A5WZ94-F1
#
_entry.id   AF-A0A2A5WZ94-F1
#
_cell.length_a   1.000
_cell.length_b   1.000
_cell.length_c   1.000
_cell.angle_alpha   90.00
_cell.angle_beta   90.00
_cell.angle_gamma   90.00
#
_symmetry.space_group_name_H-M   'P 1'
#
loop_
_entity.id
_entity.type
_entity.pdbx_description
1 polymer ?
#
loop_
_entity_poly.entity_id
_entity_poly.type
_entity_poly.pdbx_seq_one_letter_code
_entity_poly.pdbx_strand_id
1 'polypeptide(L)'
;MKNFLIMISAIFYMAGCSAPTNNADSGMDMANMSGEPDGPHTSVEWQVWAYSTAAPEFIAGGATVYDGPGGNLLREGTNGWTCLPANPRGMSDPENGWVDAHEAMPACGDAEFFKWVTAYFAGTEPGVEMEKDGYAWMLHGDM
;
A
#
# COMPACT_ATOMS: atom_id res chain seq x y z
N MET A 1 26.98 -1.86 63.08
CA MET A 1 26.09 -0.75 62.68
C MET A 1 25.92 -0.81 61.18
N LYS A 2 25.00 -1.65 60.70
CA LYS A 2 24.86 -2.04 59.29
C LYS A 2 23.37 -2.18 59.04
N ASN A 3 22.65 -1.05 59.18
CA ASN A 3 21.20 -0.89 59.01
C ASN A 3 20.80 0.58 59.22
N PHE A 4 21.49 1.52 58.56
CA PHE A 4 21.01 2.91 58.52
C PHE A 4 21.43 3.53 57.19
N LEU A 5 20.48 4.19 56.53
CA LEU A 5 20.60 4.91 55.25
C LEU A 5 20.30 4.10 53.98
N ILE A 6 19.18 3.38 54.04
CA ILE A 6 18.17 3.42 52.97
C ILE A 6 17.76 4.89 52.80
N MET A 7 18.22 5.58 51.74
CA MET A 7 17.67 6.83 51.16
C MET A 7 18.67 7.49 50.21
N ILE A 8 18.86 6.91 49.03
CA ILE A 8 19.27 7.64 47.83
C ILE A 8 18.30 7.17 46.74
N SER A 9 17.02 7.49 46.90
CA SER A 9 16.37 8.65 46.26
C SER A 9 16.73 8.72 44.79
N ALA A 10 15.81 8.17 44.00
CA ALA A 10 15.78 8.19 42.56
C ALA A 10 15.73 9.62 42.04
N ILE A 11 16.68 9.97 41.17
CA ILE A 11 16.56 11.09 40.24
C ILE A 11 16.94 10.54 38.87
N PHE A 12 16.00 9.83 38.25
CA PHE A 12 16.01 9.61 36.81
C PHE A 12 15.60 10.93 36.16
N TYR A 13 16.56 11.61 35.52
CA TYR A 13 16.31 12.78 34.70
C TYR A 13 15.50 12.36 33.47
N MET A 14 14.18 12.57 33.52
CA MET A 14 13.32 12.58 32.35
C MET A 14 13.64 13.86 31.55
N ALA A 15 14.57 13.76 30.61
CA ALA A 15 14.68 14.74 29.53
C ALA A 15 13.51 14.51 28.56
N GLY A 16 12.33 14.98 28.93
CA GLY A 16 11.22 15.10 27.99
C GLY A 16 11.54 16.18 26.98
N CYS A 17 11.49 15.86 25.68
CA CYS A 17 11.46 16.86 24.63
C CYS A 17 10.18 17.69 24.80
N SER A 18 10.31 18.94 25.24
CA SER A 18 9.27 19.95 25.06
C SER A 18 9.18 20.25 23.56
N ALA A 19 8.22 19.61 22.88
CA ALA A 19 7.79 20.04 21.57
C ALA A 19 7.20 21.46 21.70
N PRO A 20 7.63 22.43 20.86
CA PRO A 20 7.06 23.76 20.90
C PRO A 20 5.60 23.71 20.45
N THR A 21 4.69 24.11 21.35
CA THR A 21 3.27 24.35 21.03
C THR A 21 3.14 25.70 20.33
N ASN A 22 3.52 25.74 19.06
CA ASN A 22 3.14 26.84 18.19
C ASN A 22 1.98 26.33 17.34
N ASN A 23 0.76 26.65 17.78
CA ASN A 23 -0.42 26.60 16.93
C ASN A 23 -0.23 27.61 15.80
N ALA A 24 0.39 27.16 14.71
CA ALA A 24 0.03 27.64 13.40
C ALA A 24 -0.95 26.60 12.86
N ASP A 25 -2.14 27.07 12.53
CA ASP A 25 -3.07 26.44 11.60
C ASP A 25 -2.33 26.23 10.28
N SER A 26 -1.50 25.20 10.22
CA SER A 26 -0.97 24.69 8.97
C SER A 26 -2.10 23.87 8.39
N GLY A 27 -2.91 24.50 7.53
CA GLY A 27 -3.69 23.82 6.52
C GLY A 27 -2.77 23.08 5.53
N MET A 28 -1.93 22.19 6.06
CA MET A 28 -1.36 21.09 5.31
C MET A 28 -2.50 20.10 5.17
N ASP A 29 -3.12 20.17 4.01
CA ASP A 29 -3.99 19.13 3.50
C ASP A 29 -3.30 17.77 3.74
N MET A 30 -3.95 16.88 4.49
CA MET A 30 -3.39 15.56 4.83
C MET A 30 -3.14 14.73 3.56
N ALA A 31 -3.78 15.10 2.45
CA ALA A 31 -3.52 14.58 1.10
C ALA A 31 -2.08 14.86 0.60
N ASN A 32 -1.42 15.93 1.05
CA ASN A 32 -0.09 16.30 0.56
C ASN A 32 1.06 15.64 1.35
N MET A 33 0.78 14.86 2.41
CA MET A 33 1.79 14.08 3.13
C MET A 33 1.94 12.65 2.59
N SER A 34 0.95 12.14 1.83
CA SER A 34 0.95 10.77 1.27
C SER A 34 1.71 10.67 -0.06
N GLY A 35 2.01 11.79 -0.71
CA GLY A 35 2.56 11.82 -2.07
C GLY A 35 1.52 11.46 -3.14
N GLU A 36 0.23 11.56 -2.81
CA GLU A 36 -0.89 11.37 -3.74
C GLU A 36 -0.91 12.45 -4.82
N PRO A 37 -1.07 12.09 -6.11
CA PRO A 37 -1.17 13.06 -7.19
C PRO A 37 -2.53 13.75 -7.21
N ASP A 38 -2.54 15.02 -7.60
CA ASP A 38 -3.77 15.78 -7.83
C ASP A 38 -4.57 15.19 -9.01
N GLY A 39 -5.90 15.13 -8.88
CA GLY A 39 -6.80 14.77 -9.98
C GLY A 39 -7.82 13.69 -9.61
N PRO A 40 -8.63 13.24 -10.59
CA PRO A 40 -9.64 12.22 -10.32
C PRO A 40 -9.00 10.85 -10.14
N HIS A 41 -9.58 10.00 -9.29
CA HIS A 41 -9.08 8.65 -9.02
C HIS A 41 -9.38 7.67 -10.18
N THR A 42 -10.08 8.15 -11.21
CA THR A 42 -10.22 7.51 -12.52
C THR A 42 -9.06 7.82 -13.47
N SER A 43 -8.17 8.75 -13.13
CA SER A 43 -7.03 9.11 -13.98
C SER A 43 -5.95 8.03 -13.97
N VAL A 44 -5.25 7.88 -15.10
CA VAL A 44 -4.11 6.97 -15.24
C VAL A 44 -3.03 7.30 -14.22
N GLU A 45 -2.74 8.58 -13.98
CA GLU A 45 -1.71 9.03 -13.05
C GLU A 45 -2.02 8.59 -11.61
N TRP A 46 -3.25 8.86 -11.14
CA TRP A 46 -3.67 8.45 -9.81
C TRP A 46 -3.69 6.93 -9.67
N GLN A 47 -4.24 6.21 -10.63
CA GLN A 47 -4.32 4.74 -10.59
C GLN A 47 -2.93 4.09 -10.58
N VAL A 48 -2.01 4.59 -11.41
CA VAL A 48 -0.63 4.09 -11.42
C VAL A 48 0.04 4.33 -10.07
N TRP A 49 -0.13 5.53 -9.49
CA TRP A 49 0.37 5.83 -8.15
C TRP A 49 -0.24 4.88 -7.11
N ALA A 50 -1.57 4.87 -7.00
CA ALA A 50 -2.31 4.12 -5.99
C ALA A 50 -1.97 2.63 -6.04
N TYR A 51 -1.97 2.02 -7.23
CA TYR A 51 -1.71 0.57 -7.32
C TYR A 51 -0.23 0.23 -7.06
N SER A 52 0.67 1.14 -7.42
CA SER A 52 2.10 0.98 -7.12
C SER A 52 2.39 1.05 -5.62
N THR A 53 1.61 1.80 -4.84
CA THR A 53 1.82 1.91 -3.38
C THR A 53 1.61 0.58 -2.63
N ALA A 54 1.08 -0.47 -3.28
CA ALA A 54 0.97 -1.80 -2.68
C ALA A 54 2.33 -2.46 -2.38
N ALA A 55 3.40 -2.06 -3.07
CA ALA A 55 4.74 -2.65 -2.94
C ALA A 55 5.84 -1.59 -2.73
N PRO A 56 7.01 -1.99 -2.21
CA PRO A 56 8.17 -1.11 -2.16
C PRO A 56 8.61 -0.64 -3.55
N GLU A 57 9.20 0.57 -3.61
CA GLU A 57 9.57 1.24 -4.86
C GLU A 57 10.46 0.39 -5.80
N PHE A 58 11.38 -0.41 -5.26
CA PHE A 58 12.26 -1.26 -6.08
C PHE A 58 11.51 -2.38 -6.84
N ILE A 59 10.27 -2.69 -6.42
CA ILE A 59 9.35 -3.56 -7.14
C ILE A 59 8.38 -2.71 -7.96
N ALA A 60 7.67 -1.80 -7.30
CA ALA A 60 6.56 -1.07 -7.91
C ALA A 60 7.01 -0.15 -9.06
N GLY A 61 8.17 0.50 -8.94
CA GLY A 61 8.68 1.44 -9.95
C GLY A 61 8.99 0.79 -11.29
N GLY A 62 9.23 -0.52 -11.32
CA GLY A 62 9.43 -1.30 -12.56
C GLY A 62 8.26 -2.18 -12.96
N ALA A 63 7.17 -2.19 -12.18
CA ALA A 63 6.03 -3.07 -12.40
C ALA A 63 5.12 -2.58 -13.53
N THR A 64 4.56 -3.52 -14.26
CA THR A 64 3.44 -3.29 -15.17
C THR A 64 2.21 -2.94 -14.34
N VAL A 65 1.39 -1.99 -14.79
CA VAL A 65 0.18 -1.58 -14.07
C VAL A 65 -1.04 -1.68 -14.96
N TYR A 66 -2.11 -2.30 -14.45
CA TYR A 66 -3.42 -2.41 -15.10
C TYR A 66 -4.52 -1.72 -14.28
N ASP A 67 -5.58 -1.25 -14.96
CA ASP A 67 -6.77 -0.67 -14.31
C ASP A 67 -7.69 -1.72 -13.63
N GLY A 68 -7.37 -3.00 -13.79
CA GLY A 68 -8.07 -4.11 -13.15
C GLY A 68 -7.62 -5.48 -13.66
N PRO A 69 -8.12 -6.57 -13.06
CA PRO A 69 -7.89 -7.93 -13.56
C PRO A 69 -8.42 -8.10 -14.99
N GLY A 70 -7.53 -8.30 -15.97
CA GLY A 70 -7.89 -8.37 -17.39
C GLY A 70 -8.27 -7.01 -18.01
N GLY A 71 -7.96 -5.91 -17.31
CA GLY A 71 -8.23 -4.55 -17.73
C GLY A 71 -7.21 -3.96 -18.70
N ASN A 72 -7.26 -2.65 -18.90
CA ASN A 72 -6.37 -1.92 -19.79
C ASN A 72 -5.00 -1.69 -19.16
N LEU A 73 -3.98 -1.67 -20.00
CA LEU A 73 -2.62 -1.32 -19.61
C LEU A 73 -2.54 0.18 -19.30
N LEU A 74 -2.11 0.50 -18.07
CA LEU A 74 -1.87 1.87 -17.62
C LEU A 74 -0.39 2.26 -17.71
N ARG A 75 0.50 1.32 -17.40
CA ARG A 75 1.96 1.50 -17.50
C ARG A 75 2.63 0.19 -17.89
N GLU A 76 3.48 0.24 -18.91
CA GLU A 76 4.34 -0.90 -19.29
C GLU A 76 5.49 -1.07 -18.28
N GLY A 77 5.66 -2.28 -17.77
CA GLY A 77 6.71 -2.64 -16.81
C GLY A 77 7.95 -3.24 -17.45
N THR A 78 8.98 -3.46 -16.63
CA THR A 78 10.30 -3.96 -17.04
C THR A 78 10.87 -5.05 -16.13
N ASN A 79 10.23 -5.37 -15.01
CA ASN A 79 10.77 -6.28 -13.98
C ASN A 79 9.95 -7.55 -13.74
N GLY A 80 8.91 -7.81 -14.53
CA GLY A 80 8.06 -9.00 -14.43
C GLY A 80 7.05 -9.00 -13.29
N TRP A 81 6.91 -7.88 -12.57
CA TRP A 81 5.84 -7.68 -11.59
C TRP A 81 4.66 -6.95 -12.22
N THR A 82 3.47 -7.20 -11.67
CA THR A 82 2.23 -6.54 -12.08
C THR A 82 1.50 -5.99 -10.86
N CYS A 83 1.06 -4.72 -10.92
CA CYS A 83 0.23 -4.07 -9.92
C CYS A 83 -1.17 -3.76 -10.48
N LEU A 84 -2.22 -4.00 -9.70
CA LEU A 84 -3.62 -3.76 -10.08
C LEU A 84 -4.52 -3.63 -8.84
N PRO A 85 -5.73 -3.05 -8.95
CA PRO A 85 -6.70 -3.04 -7.86
C PRO A 85 -7.28 -4.45 -7.66
N ALA A 86 -7.37 -4.93 -6.42
CA ALA A 86 -7.88 -6.27 -6.13
C ALA A 86 -9.22 -6.26 -5.36
N ASN A 87 -9.81 -5.09 -5.09
CA ASN A 87 -11.12 -5.02 -4.45
C ASN A 87 -12.22 -5.59 -5.37
N PRO A 88 -12.89 -6.70 -4.98
CA PRO A 88 -13.89 -7.35 -5.83
C PRO A 88 -15.21 -6.56 -5.94
N ARG A 89 -15.39 -5.50 -5.14
CA ARG A 89 -16.58 -4.65 -5.18
C ARG A 89 -16.53 -3.61 -6.31
N GLY A 90 -15.35 -3.37 -6.88
CA GLY A 90 -15.13 -2.29 -7.84
C GLY A 90 -15.16 -0.90 -7.20
N MET A 91 -15.00 0.13 -8.02
CA MET A 91 -15.05 1.53 -7.60
C MET A 91 -16.41 1.85 -6.98
N SER A 92 -16.42 2.41 -5.77
CA SER A 92 -17.67 2.76 -5.08
C SER A 92 -18.31 4.02 -5.64
N ASP A 93 -17.53 4.91 -6.27
CA ASP A 93 -18.02 6.08 -7.00
C ASP A 93 -17.80 5.90 -8.51
N PRO A 94 -18.86 5.66 -9.30
CA PRO A 94 -18.74 5.50 -10.75
C PRO A 94 -18.25 6.74 -11.51
N GLU A 95 -18.42 7.95 -10.95
CA GLU A 95 -17.98 9.19 -11.58
C GLU A 95 -16.55 9.54 -11.19
N ASN A 96 -16.18 9.32 -9.93
CA ASN A 96 -14.90 9.78 -9.37
C ASN A 96 -13.87 8.68 -9.11
N GLY A 97 -14.28 7.41 -9.12
CA GLY A 97 -13.43 6.24 -8.97
C GLY A 97 -13.40 5.66 -7.56
N TRP A 98 -12.20 5.23 -7.13
CA TRP A 98 -11.97 4.80 -5.76
C TRP A 98 -12.05 5.99 -4.80
N VAL A 99 -12.42 5.79 -3.54
CA VAL A 99 -12.37 6.80 -2.48
C VAL A 99 -10.93 7.14 -2.12
N ASP A 100 -10.07 6.11 -2.03
CA ASP A 100 -8.65 6.22 -1.76
C ASP A 100 -7.90 4.95 -2.24
N ALA A 101 -6.57 4.93 -2.07
CA ALA A 101 -5.76 3.77 -2.44
C ALA A 101 -6.06 2.53 -1.60
N HIS A 102 -6.55 2.67 -0.35
CA HIS A 102 -6.90 1.55 0.49
C HIS A 102 -8.18 0.85 -0.01
N GLU A 103 -9.18 1.62 -0.46
CA GLU A 103 -10.38 1.06 -1.07
C GLU A 103 -10.07 0.24 -2.33
N ALA A 104 -9.09 0.65 -3.14
CA ALA A 104 -8.70 -0.13 -4.30
C ALA A 104 -8.11 -1.52 -3.95
N MET A 105 -7.71 -1.73 -2.68
CA MET A 105 -7.02 -2.91 -2.17
C MET A 105 -5.95 -3.43 -3.15
N PRO A 106 -4.99 -2.59 -3.58
CA PRO A 106 -4.12 -2.97 -4.67
C PRO A 106 -3.17 -4.09 -4.27
N ALA A 107 -2.88 -4.94 -5.24
CA ALA A 107 -1.92 -6.02 -5.15
C ALA A 107 -0.84 -5.83 -6.21
N CYS A 108 0.42 -5.96 -5.83
CA CYS A 108 1.54 -6.14 -6.74
C CYS A 108 2.06 -7.57 -6.62
N GLY A 109 1.96 -8.37 -7.67
CA GLY A 109 2.39 -9.77 -7.67
C GLY A 109 3.30 -10.11 -8.84
N ASP A 110 4.09 -11.17 -8.68
CA ASP A 110 4.81 -11.77 -9.80
C ASP A 110 3.89 -12.65 -10.67
N ALA A 111 4.42 -13.15 -11.78
CA ALA A 111 3.67 -13.97 -12.71
C ALA A 111 3.14 -15.28 -12.08
N GLU A 112 3.86 -15.88 -11.14
CA GLU A 112 3.45 -17.16 -10.52
C GLU A 112 2.29 -16.94 -9.55
N PHE A 113 2.30 -15.84 -8.80
CA PHE A 113 1.16 -15.41 -7.99
C PHE A 113 -0.09 -15.25 -8.86
N PHE A 114 0.01 -14.59 -10.01
CA PHE A 114 -1.16 -14.40 -10.88
C PHE A 114 -1.66 -15.69 -11.52
N LYS A 115 -0.79 -16.67 -11.82
CA LYS A 115 -1.24 -18.02 -12.23
C LYS A 115 -2.12 -18.66 -11.15
N TRP A 116 -1.71 -18.57 -9.89
CA TRP A 116 -2.50 -19.07 -8.76
C TRP A 116 -3.86 -18.36 -8.66
N VAL A 117 -3.85 -17.02 -8.71
CA VAL A 117 -5.07 -16.19 -8.62
C VAL A 117 -6.03 -16.52 -9.75
N THR A 118 -5.55 -16.62 -10.99
CA THR A 118 -6.37 -16.99 -12.14
C THR A 118 -7.00 -18.37 -11.96
N ALA A 119 -6.23 -19.38 -11.53
CA ALA A 119 -6.76 -20.72 -11.31
C ALA A 119 -7.84 -20.75 -10.20
N TYR A 120 -7.62 -20.00 -9.12
CA TYR A 120 -8.58 -19.87 -8.02
C TYR A 120 -9.92 -19.28 -8.51
N PHE A 121 -9.88 -18.15 -9.21
CA PHE A 121 -11.09 -17.51 -9.74
C PHE A 121 -11.76 -18.31 -10.86
N ALA A 122 -11.00 -19.12 -11.59
CA ALA A 122 -11.55 -20.06 -12.57
C ALA A 122 -12.21 -21.31 -11.93
N GLY A 123 -12.09 -21.51 -10.61
CA GLY A 123 -12.59 -22.71 -9.93
C GLY A 123 -11.81 -23.99 -10.28
N THR A 124 -10.56 -23.82 -10.72
CA THR A 124 -9.63 -24.92 -11.03
C THR A 124 -8.61 -25.10 -9.92
N GLU A 125 -7.88 -26.22 -9.91
CA GLU A 125 -6.86 -26.49 -8.89
C GLU A 125 -5.70 -25.47 -8.99
N PRO A 126 -5.48 -24.61 -7.97
CA PRO A 126 -4.39 -23.66 -8.01
C PRO A 126 -3.01 -24.34 -7.86
N GLY A 127 -2.00 -23.79 -8.51
CA GLY A 127 -0.62 -24.28 -8.41
C GLY A 127 -0.21 -25.30 -9.47
N VAL A 128 -1.14 -25.83 -10.27
CA VAL A 128 -0.83 -26.80 -11.35
C VAL A 128 0.10 -26.20 -12.41
N GLU A 129 -0.14 -24.94 -12.80
CA GLU A 129 0.63 -24.23 -13.82
C GLU A 129 1.81 -23.42 -13.25
N MET A 130 1.98 -23.43 -11.91
CA MET A 130 3.06 -22.71 -11.26
C MET A 130 4.37 -23.50 -11.40
N GLU A 131 5.45 -22.79 -11.73
CA GLU A 131 6.79 -23.39 -11.87
C GLU A 131 7.62 -23.26 -10.58
N LYS A 132 7.24 -22.33 -9.71
CA LYS A 132 7.90 -21.96 -8.46
C LYS A 132 6.94 -21.18 -7.57
N ASP A 133 7.37 -20.86 -6.36
CA ASP A 133 6.62 -19.99 -5.45
C ASP A 133 6.37 -18.62 -6.08
N GLY A 134 5.15 -18.12 -5.89
CA GLY A 134 4.75 -16.77 -6.28
C GLY A 134 4.72 -15.84 -5.07
N TYR A 135 5.06 -14.57 -5.30
CA TYR A 135 5.10 -13.54 -4.29
C TYR A 135 4.15 -12.40 -4.64
N ALA A 136 3.54 -11.83 -3.60
CA ALA A 136 2.70 -10.64 -3.72
C ALA A 136 2.87 -9.71 -2.53
N TRP A 137 2.65 -8.43 -2.79
CA TRP A 137 2.52 -7.36 -1.81
C TRP A 137 1.11 -6.78 -1.88
N MET A 138 0.48 -6.64 -0.73
CA MET A 138 -0.86 -6.09 -0.57
C MET A 138 -0.87 -5.17 0.65
N LEU A 139 -0.04 -4.12 0.63
CA LEU A 139 0.21 -3.27 1.80
C LEU A 139 -1.07 -2.69 2.40
N HIS A 140 -2.06 -2.36 1.56
CA HIS A 140 -3.32 -1.80 2.00
C HIS A 140 -4.23 -2.81 2.71
N GLY A 141 -4.04 -4.12 2.53
CA GLY A 141 -4.90 -5.14 3.15
C GLY A 141 -6.33 -5.18 2.58
N ASP A 142 -7.24 -5.74 3.37
CA ASP A 142 -8.68 -5.85 3.10
C ASP A 142 -9.47 -4.71 3.79
N MET A 143 -10.71 -4.50 3.35
CA MET A 143 -11.68 -3.49 3.78
C MET A 143 -12.51 -3.90 5.00
#